data_AF-A0AAD4FF49-F1
#
_entry.id   AF-A0AAD4FF49-F1
#
_cell.length_a   1.000
_cell.length_b   1.000
_cell.length_c   1.000
_cell.angle_alpha   90.00
_cell.angle_beta   90.00
_cell.angle_gamma   90.00
#
_symmetry.space_group_name_H-M   'P 1'
#
loop_
_entity.id
_entity.type
_entity.pdbx_description
1 polymer ?
#
loop_
_entity_poly.entity_id
_entity_poly.type
_entity_poly.pdbx_seq_one_letter_code
_entity_poly.pdbx_strand_id
1 'polypeptide(L)'
;MTHDLILKSFQATGVWLMDASRVLQRFNNNLQQQDNDLEIGEQGDGDTWPQLRKVFDAAVADKAKFEAKRLAQGLHSLQRLIKSTTLTTREGDEWHGGAVFYSPRKLASERARKAAELDEAAELQLQKARDKEIKAAEAAEKKRSQEAAKVAQQQAKIAKDAEQLRQRKEKAAERALKKQQQQAATAQKSRDTANKLG
;
A
#
# COMPACT_ATOMS: atom_id res chain seq x y z
N MET A 1 7.07 -27.06 50.86
CA MET A 1 6.77 -25.75 51.49
C MET A 1 5.57 -25.93 52.41
N THR A 2 5.59 -25.45 53.65
CA THR A 2 4.49 -25.66 54.61
C THR A 2 3.55 -24.44 54.66
N HIS A 3 2.26 -24.70 54.86
CA HIS A 3 1.18 -23.72 54.88
C HIS A 3 1.43 -22.52 55.83
N ASP A 4 2.04 -22.80 56.99
CA ASP A 4 2.35 -21.80 58.02
C ASP A 4 3.38 -20.76 57.56
N LEU A 5 4.38 -21.18 56.76
CA LEU A 5 5.42 -20.28 56.25
C LEU A 5 4.84 -19.31 55.21
N ILE A 6 3.90 -19.79 54.40
CA ILE A 6 3.19 -19.00 53.40
C ILE A 6 2.33 -17.94 54.10
N LEU A 7 1.56 -18.31 55.13
CA LEU A 7 0.76 -17.36 55.90
C LEU A 7 1.61 -16.27 56.57
N LYS A 8 2.74 -16.63 57.18
CA LYS A 8 3.67 -15.66 57.79
C LYS A 8 4.23 -14.66 56.77
N SER A 9 4.49 -15.10 55.54
CA SER A 9 4.99 -14.19 54.49
C SER A 9 3.95 -13.12 54.08
N PHE A 10 2.66 -13.48 54.04
CA PHE A 10 1.59 -12.52 53.77
C PHE A 10 1.37 -11.56 54.95
N GLN A 11 1.45 -12.05 56.18
CA GLN A 11 1.39 -11.21 57.37
C GLN A 11 2.56 -10.22 57.43
N ALA A 12 3.77 -10.64 57.06
CA ALA A 12 4.96 -9.79 57.06
C ALA A 12 4.92 -8.68 56.00
N THR A 13 4.24 -8.92 54.87
CA THR A 13 4.14 -7.98 53.75
C THR A 13 2.90 -7.09 53.82
N GLY A 14 2.01 -7.30 54.80
CA GLY A 14 0.80 -6.51 55.00
C GLY A 14 -0.26 -6.69 53.89
N VAL A 15 -0.11 -7.70 53.04
CA VAL A 15 -1.04 -7.98 51.93
C VAL A 15 -2.21 -8.79 52.46
N TRP A 16 -3.36 -8.15 52.63
CA TRP A 16 -4.59 -8.82 53.08
C TRP A 16 -5.34 -9.41 51.89
N LEU A 17 -5.23 -10.72 51.71
CA LEU A 17 -6.01 -11.47 50.72
C LEU A 17 -7.34 -11.88 51.36
N MET A 18 -8.46 -11.31 50.91
CA MET A 18 -9.81 -11.74 51.32
C MET A 18 -10.07 -13.24 51.05
N ASP A 19 -9.28 -13.88 50.19
CA ASP A 19 -9.36 -15.30 49.83
C ASP A 19 -8.01 -16.04 50.00
N ALA A 20 -7.39 -16.00 51.19
CA ALA A 20 -6.13 -16.70 51.46
C ALA A 20 -6.21 -18.22 51.15
N SER A 21 -7.37 -18.84 51.39
CA SER A 21 -7.60 -20.28 51.16
C SER A 21 -7.44 -20.70 49.70
N ARG A 22 -7.84 -19.85 48.73
CA ARG A 22 -7.69 -20.13 47.28
C ARG A 22 -6.24 -20.10 46.84
N VAL A 23 -5.45 -19.20 47.40
CA VAL A 23 -4.00 -19.11 47.13
C VAL A 23 -3.31 -20.33 47.73
N LEU A 24 -3.64 -20.70 48.96
CA LEU A 24 -3.08 -21.88 49.63
C LEU A 24 -3.43 -23.18 48.90
N GLN A 25 -4.64 -23.28 48.32
CA GLN A 25 -5.04 -24.44 47.50
C GLN A 25 -4.18 -24.61 46.24
N ARG A 26 -3.72 -23.51 45.63
CA ARG A 26 -2.79 -23.57 44.49
C ARG A 26 -1.41 -24.11 44.88
N PHE A 27 -0.97 -23.82 46.10
CA PHE A 27 0.32 -24.27 46.63
C PHE A 27 0.28 -25.66 47.28
N ASN A 28 -0.90 -26.21 47.61
CA ASN A 28 -1.05 -27.49 48.29
C ASN A 28 -1.15 -28.72 47.36
N ASN A 29 -0.93 -28.54 46.05
CA ASN A 29 -0.89 -29.66 45.12
C ASN A 29 0.47 -30.37 45.19
N ASN A 30 0.60 -31.32 46.12
CA ASN A 30 1.67 -32.31 46.10
C ASN A 30 1.42 -33.30 44.93
N LEU A 31 2.12 -33.09 43.82
CA LEU A 31 3.08 -34.04 43.24
C LEU A 31 2.75 -35.55 43.11
N GLN A 32 1.53 -35.99 42.74
CA GLN A 32 1.28 -37.44 42.59
C GLN A 32 0.49 -37.92 41.37
N GLN A 33 0.65 -37.29 40.20
CA GLN A 33 0.22 -37.94 38.95
C GLN A 33 0.95 -37.47 37.70
N GLN A 34 2.29 -37.40 37.74
CA GLN A 34 3.11 -37.50 36.52
C GLN A 34 4.41 -38.28 36.79
N ASP A 35 4.27 -39.43 37.47
CA ASP A 35 5.18 -40.55 37.19
C ASP A 35 4.71 -41.19 35.88
N ASN A 36 5.11 -40.57 34.77
CA ASN A 36 5.40 -41.32 33.56
C ASN A 36 6.83 -40.94 33.19
N ASP A 37 7.76 -41.82 33.56
CA ASP A 37 9.17 -41.85 33.21
C ASP A 37 9.56 -40.96 32.04
N LEU A 38 10.05 -39.76 32.34
CA LEU A 38 11.01 -39.06 31.48
C LEU A 38 11.90 -38.24 32.40
N GLU A 39 13.12 -38.73 32.61
CA GLU A 39 14.22 -37.97 33.21
C GLU A 39 14.26 -36.57 32.58
N ILE A 40 13.82 -35.56 33.34
CA ILE A 40 14.06 -34.17 32.99
C ILE A 40 15.50 -33.87 33.40
N GLY A 41 16.43 -34.35 32.59
CA GLY A 41 17.76 -33.77 32.51
C GLY A 41 17.62 -32.31 32.07
N GLU A 42 18.54 -31.46 32.51
CA GLU A 42 18.65 -30.07 32.09
C GLU A 42 18.47 -29.94 30.57
N GLN A 43 17.33 -29.43 30.12
CA GLN A 43 17.09 -29.19 28.70
C GLN A 43 16.86 -27.69 28.47
N GLY A 44 17.93 -26.94 28.70
CA GLY A 44 18.14 -25.60 28.18
C GLY A 44 18.60 -25.60 26.72
N ASP A 45 18.23 -26.59 25.91
CA ASP A 45 18.60 -26.66 24.50
C ASP A 45 17.36 -26.86 23.60
N GLY A 46 17.26 -25.99 22.61
CA GLY A 46 16.07 -25.77 21.83
C GLY A 46 15.83 -26.87 20.81
N ASP A 47 14.99 -27.85 21.14
CA ASP A 47 14.02 -28.42 20.18
C ASP A 47 13.00 -29.34 20.86
N THR A 48 11.95 -28.74 21.44
CA THR A 48 10.78 -29.47 21.96
C THR A 48 9.81 -29.91 20.86
N TRP A 49 9.99 -29.43 19.61
CA TRP A 49 9.09 -29.76 18.48
C TRP A 49 9.12 -31.25 18.10
N PRO A 50 10.28 -31.93 18.00
CA PRO A 50 10.30 -33.36 17.73
C PRO A 50 9.53 -34.18 18.77
N GLN A 51 9.56 -33.78 20.04
CA GLN A 51 8.82 -34.46 21.11
C GLN A 51 7.31 -34.20 21.01
N LEU A 52 6.91 -32.94 20.80
CA LEU A 52 5.51 -32.58 20.57
C LEU A 52 4.95 -33.26 19.31
N ARG A 53 5.80 -33.39 18.28
CA ARG A 53 5.44 -34.06 17.03
C ARG A 53 5.24 -35.56 17.21
N LYS A 54 6.07 -36.21 18.04
CA LYS A 54 5.87 -37.62 18.42
C LYS A 54 4.52 -37.84 19.12
N VAL A 55 4.15 -36.95 20.05
CA VAL A 55 2.84 -37.02 20.74
C VAL A 55 1.70 -36.81 19.76
N PHE A 56 1.81 -35.81 18.87
CA PHE A 56 0.82 -35.56 17.82
C PHE A 56 0.65 -36.75 16.88
N ASP A 57 1.77 -37.33 16.41
CA ASP A 57 1.78 -38.45 15.49
C ASP A 57 1.29 -39.76 16.13
N ALA A 58 1.32 -39.87 17.46
CA ALA A 58 0.73 -40.99 18.20
C ALA A 58 -0.78 -40.82 18.41
N ALA A 59 -1.25 -39.58 18.62
CA ALA A 59 -2.66 -39.27 18.86
C ALA A 59 -3.49 -39.19 17.57
N VAL A 60 -2.88 -38.81 16.45
CA VAL A 60 -3.57 -38.64 15.16
C VAL A 60 -3.32 -39.83 14.25
N ALA A 61 -4.33 -40.71 14.15
CA ALA A 61 -4.27 -41.92 13.33
C ALA A 61 -4.08 -41.65 11.83
N ASP A 62 -4.61 -40.52 11.33
CA ASP A 62 -4.56 -40.17 9.89
C ASP A 62 -3.84 -38.85 9.65
N LYS A 63 -2.53 -38.97 9.48
CA LYS A 63 -1.57 -37.86 9.36
C LYS A 63 -1.61 -37.16 7.99
N ALA A 64 -2.16 -37.83 6.99
CA ALA A 64 -2.19 -37.33 5.61
C ALA A 64 -3.38 -36.38 5.38
N LYS A 65 -4.42 -36.46 6.21
CA LYS A 65 -5.59 -35.58 6.18
C LYS A 65 -5.19 -34.12 6.28
N PHE A 66 -5.88 -33.31 5.48
CA PHE A 66 -5.66 -31.87 5.40
C PHE A 66 -5.83 -31.19 6.77
N GLU A 67 -6.79 -31.63 7.57
CA GLU A 67 -7.05 -31.10 8.91
C GLU A 67 -5.88 -31.37 9.88
N ALA A 68 -5.32 -32.57 9.84
CA ALA A 68 -4.16 -32.94 10.66
C ALA A 68 -2.92 -32.09 10.29
N LYS A 69 -2.69 -31.87 9.00
CA LYS A 69 -1.59 -31.01 8.52
C LYS A 69 -1.78 -29.55 8.95
N ARG A 70 -3.01 -29.03 8.84
CA ARG A 70 -3.35 -27.67 9.26
C ARG A 70 -3.17 -27.49 10.77
N LEU A 71 -3.55 -28.48 11.56
CA LEU A 71 -3.37 -28.48 13.02
C LEU A 71 -1.88 -28.53 13.41
N ALA A 72 -1.10 -29.40 12.77
CA ALA A 72 0.34 -29.48 13.00
C ALA A 72 1.06 -28.18 12.64
N GLN A 73 0.68 -27.53 11.54
CA GLN A 73 1.22 -26.25 11.12
C GLN A 73 0.82 -25.11 12.08
N GLY A 74 -0.41 -25.14 12.60
CA GLY A 74 -0.87 -24.22 13.64
C GLY A 74 -0.09 -24.35 14.93
N LEU A 75 0.12 -25.58 15.42
CA LEU A 75 0.95 -25.86 16.60
C LEU A 75 2.40 -25.39 16.41
N HIS A 76 2.99 -25.65 15.23
CA HIS A 76 4.33 -25.17 14.90
C HIS A 76 4.39 -23.63 14.87
N SER A 77 3.35 -22.96 14.36
CA SER A 77 3.27 -21.50 14.34
C SER A 77 3.15 -20.92 15.75
N LEU A 78 2.35 -21.53 16.62
CA LEU A 78 2.19 -21.12 18.02
C LEU A 78 3.48 -21.32 18.81
N GLN A 79 4.18 -22.43 18.62
CA GLN A 79 5.49 -22.63 19.22
C GLN A 79 6.50 -21.57 18.76
N ARG A 80 6.46 -21.17 17.48
CA ARG A 80 7.31 -20.10 16.95
C ARG A 80 6.95 -18.73 17.53
N LEU A 81 5.66 -18.46 17.74
CA LEU A 81 5.17 -17.22 18.34
C LEU A 81 5.56 -17.11 19.82
N ILE A 82 5.49 -18.20 20.57
CA ILE A 82 5.98 -18.27 21.96
C ILE A 82 7.48 -17.93 22.02
N LYS A 83 8.23 -18.23 20.94
CA LYS A 83 9.67 -17.97 20.83
C LYS A 83 10.04 -16.55 20.34
N SER A 84 9.10 -15.68 19.95
CA SER A 84 9.45 -14.38 19.35
C SER A 84 8.65 -13.19 19.89
N THR A 85 9.05 -12.68 21.06
CA THR A 85 9.21 -11.24 21.30
C THR A 85 10.59 -11.03 21.90
N THR A 86 11.61 -11.42 21.14
CA THR A 86 12.95 -10.90 21.37
C THR A 86 12.99 -9.59 20.60
N LEU A 87 12.75 -8.47 21.30
CA LEU A 87 13.09 -7.16 20.77
C LEU A 87 14.57 -7.24 20.38
N THR A 88 14.89 -7.07 19.10
CA THR A 88 16.27 -6.89 18.66
C THR A 88 16.77 -5.64 19.37
N THR A 89 17.53 -5.83 20.44
CA THR A 89 18.28 -4.75 21.07
C THR A 89 19.29 -4.25 20.05
N ARG A 90 19.37 -2.92 19.95
CA ARG A 90 20.17 -2.23 18.95
C ARG A 90 21.64 -2.64 19.07
N GLU A 91 22.34 -2.65 17.95
CA GLU A 91 23.80 -2.82 17.87
C GLU A 91 24.47 -1.79 18.80
N GLY A 92 24.91 -2.25 19.98
CA GLY A 92 25.43 -1.43 21.08
C GLY A 92 24.92 -1.80 22.47
N ASP A 93 23.78 -2.49 22.58
CA ASP A 93 23.29 -3.02 23.86
C ASP A 93 23.79 -4.46 24.01
N GLU A 94 24.94 -4.61 24.67
CA GLU A 94 25.49 -5.89 25.11
C GLU A 94 24.44 -6.63 25.94
N TRP A 95 24.09 -7.84 25.51
CA TRP A 95 23.02 -8.63 26.10
C TRP A 95 23.43 -9.15 27.49
N HIS A 96 23.01 -8.46 28.55
CA HIS A 96 23.14 -8.94 29.93
C HIS A 96 21.84 -9.63 30.33
N GLY A 97 21.76 -10.95 30.14
CA GLY A 97 20.54 -11.75 30.31
C GLY A 97 19.78 -11.51 31.62
N GLY A 98 18.82 -10.58 31.59
CA GLY A 98 17.90 -10.21 32.67
C GLY A 98 16.82 -9.25 32.16
N ALA A 99 15.68 -9.17 32.86
CA ALA A 99 14.57 -8.28 32.48
C ALA A 99 15.03 -6.80 32.51
N VAL A 100 15.20 -6.18 31.33
CA VAL A 100 15.50 -4.75 31.21
C VAL A 100 14.23 -3.96 31.49
N PHE A 101 14.05 -3.55 32.75
CA PHE A 101 12.99 -2.62 33.13
C PHE A 101 13.33 -1.23 32.57
N TYR A 102 12.76 -0.88 31.41
CA TYR A 102 12.80 0.50 30.93
C TYR A 102 12.07 1.40 31.93
N SER A 103 12.78 2.37 32.51
CA SER A 103 12.15 3.45 33.27
C SER A 103 11.02 4.09 32.42
N PRO A 104 9.86 4.44 32.99
CA PRO A 104 8.74 5.05 32.26
C PRO A 104 9.15 6.23 31.35
N ARG A 105 10.19 6.97 31.75
CA ARG A 105 10.78 8.06 30.97
C ARG A 105 11.47 7.59 29.68
N LYS A 106 12.14 6.44 29.70
CA LYS A 106 12.78 5.82 28.51
C LYS A 106 11.71 5.29 27.55
N LEU A 107 10.65 4.69 28.08
CA LEU A 107 9.51 4.23 27.26
C LEU A 107 8.79 5.40 26.57
N ALA A 108 8.60 6.53 27.28
CA ALA A 108 8.05 7.74 26.69
C ALA A 108 8.95 8.30 25.58
N SER A 109 10.27 8.27 25.76
CA SER A 109 11.24 8.73 24.75
C SER A 109 11.22 7.87 23.48
N GLU A 110 11.14 6.55 23.61
CA GLU A 110 11.08 5.64 22.46
C GLU A 110 9.74 5.76 21.71
N ARG A 111 8.64 5.94 22.45
CA ARG A 111 7.33 6.25 21.85
C ARG A 111 7.34 7.59 21.11
N ALA A 112 7.96 8.62 21.67
CA ALA A 112 8.08 9.93 21.02
C ALA A 112 8.92 9.85 19.74
N ARG A 113 10.01 9.07 19.74
CA ARG A 113 10.81 8.81 18.54
C ARG A 113 10.03 8.06 17.47
N LYS A 114 9.29 7.02 17.86
CA LYS A 114 8.46 6.26 16.93
C LYS A 114 7.29 7.09 16.38
N ALA A 115 6.72 7.98 17.20
CA ALA A 115 5.72 8.94 16.73
C ALA A 115 6.31 9.90 15.69
N ALA A 116 7.49 10.48 15.96
CA ALA A 116 8.17 11.35 15.00
C ALA A 116 8.51 10.63 13.68
N GLU A 117 8.98 9.37 13.74
CA GLU A 117 9.24 8.56 12.54
C GLU A 117 7.97 8.31 11.70
N LEU A 118 6.83 8.11 12.36
CA LEU A 118 5.54 7.96 11.68
C LEU A 118 5.03 9.27 11.08
N ASP A 119 5.22 10.39 11.78
CA ASP A 119 4.86 11.72 11.29
C ASP A 119 5.70 12.10 10.07
N GLU A 120 7.03 11.89 10.12
CA GLU A 120 7.93 12.09 8.98
C GLU A 120 7.55 11.19 7.79
N ALA A 121 7.19 9.93 8.06
CA ALA A 121 6.72 9.03 7.00
C ALA A 121 5.41 9.51 6.36
N ALA A 122 4.48 10.08 7.15
CA ALA A 122 3.25 10.65 6.65
C ALA A 122 3.49 11.90 5.78
N GLU A 123 4.39 12.78 6.19
CA GLU A 123 4.80 13.95 5.40
C GLU A 123 5.42 13.54 4.07
N LEU A 124 6.27 12.52 4.04
CA LEU A 124 6.85 12.00 2.80
C LEU A 124 5.79 11.42 1.85
N GLN A 125 4.74 10.79 2.37
CA GLN A 125 3.62 10.33 1.53
C GLN A 125 2.84 11.52 0.95
N LEU A 126 2.60 12.56 1.74
CA LEU A 126 1.96 13.78 1.28
C LEU A 126 2.79 14.48 0.19
N GLN A 127 4.11 14.54 0.36
CA GLN A 127 5.01 15.11 -0.64
C GLN A 127 4.97 14.30 -1.94
N LYS A 128 5.05 12.97 -1.86
CA LYS A 128 4.93 12.09 -3.03
C LYS A 128 3.59 12.25 -3.74
N ALA A 129 2.50 12.51 -3.02
CA ALA A 129 1.20 12.78 -3.62
C ALA A 129 1.20 14.12 -4.38
N ARG A 130 1.73 15.19 -3.76
CA ARG A 130 1.89 16.50 -4.41
C ARG A 130 2.76 16.42 -5.66
N ASP A 131 3.88 15.73 -5.61
CA ASP A 131 4.76 15.56 -6.77
C ASP A 131 4.07 14.82 -7.92
N LYS A 132 3.22 13.83 -7.59
CA LYS A 132 2.39 13.12 -8.59
C LYS A 132 1.33 14.04 -9.20
N GLU A 133 0.69 14.89 -8.40
CA GLU A 133 -0.31 15.85 -8.88
C GLU A 133 0.31 16.90 -9.80
N ILE A 134 1.47 17.45 -9.44
CA ILE A 134 2.22 18.39 -10.28
C ILE A 134 2.56 17.73 -11.62
N LYS A 135 3.12 16.50 -11.57
CA LYS A 135 3.46 15.75 -12.79
C LYS A 135 2.24 15.42 -13.65
N ALA A 136 1.10 15.11 -13.03
CA ALA A 136 -0.15 14.86 -13.74
C ALA A 136 -0.70 16.14 -14.40
N ALA A 137 -0.62 17.28 -13.71
CA ALA A 137 -1.02 18.58 -14.24
C ALA A 137 -0.13 19.01 -15.42
N GLU A 138 1.19 18.87 -15.32
CA GLU A 138 2.11 19.14 -16.43
C GLU A 138 1.83 18.24 -17.65
N ALA A 139 1.55 16.95 -17.43
CA ALA A 139 1.19 16.04 -18.50
C ALA A 139 -0.16 16.43 -19.16
N ALA A 140 -1.13 16.89 -18.37
CA ALA A 140 -2.41 17.37 -18.88
C ALA A 140 -2.25 18.65 -19.71
N GLU A 141 -1.45 19.62 -19.26
CA GLU A 141 -1.15 20.85 -20.00
C GLU A 141 -0.38 20.56 -21.30
N LYS A 142 0.55 19.59 -21.28
CA LYS A 142 1.23 19.13 -22.49
C LYS A 142 0.26 18.48 -23.49
N LYS A 143 -0.73 17.71 -23.02
CA LYS A 143 -1.78 17.16 -23.90
C LYS A 143 -2.68 18.26 -24.47
N ARG A 144 -3.11 19.20 -23.64
CA ARG A 144 -3.91 20.37 -24.07
C ARG A 144 -3.20 21.18 -25.14
N SER A 145 -1.90 21.44 -24.97
CA SER A 145 -1.12 22.18 -25.99
C SER A 145 -0.96 21.39 -27.29
N GLN A 146 -0.78 20.07 -27.24
CA GLN A 146 -0.77 19.22 -28.44
C GLN A 146 -2.13 19.19 -29.15
N GLU A 147 -3.23 19.11 -28.41
CA GLU A 147 -4.58 19.18 -28.96
C GLU A 147 -4.85 20.55 -29.59
N ALA A 148 -4.50 21.64 -28.91
CA ALA A 148 -4.62 23.00 -29.43
C ALA A 148 -3.78 23.20 -30.70
N ALA A 149 -2.57 22.64 -30.77
CA ALA A 149 -1.74 22.69 -31.97
C ALA A 149 -2.38 21.94 -33.15
N LYS A 150 -2.98 20.77 -32.91
CA LYS A 150 -3.71 20.02 -33.96
C LYS A 150 -4.95 20.78 -34.43
N VAL A 151 -5.71 21.37 -33.50
CA VAL A 151 -6.88 22.19 -33.83
C VAL A 151 -6.46 23.43 -34.64
N ALA A 152 -5.39 24.12 -34.25
CA ALA A 152 -4.86 25.25 -34.99
C ALA A 152 -4.41 24.87 -36.42
N GLN A 153 -3.79 23.70 -36.59
CA GLN A 153 -3.44 23.18 -37.92
C GLN A 153 -4.68 22.91 -38.79
N GLN A 154 -5.72 22.33 -38.21
CA GLN A 154 -6.99 22.08 -38.91
C GLN A 154 -7.65 23.40 -39.33
N GLN A 155 -7.72 24.37 -38.42
CA GLN A 155 -8.27 25.70 -38.71
C GLN A 155 -7.48 26.43 -39.81
N ALA A 156 -6.14 26.37 -39.76
CA ALA A 156 -5.29 26.95 -40.79
C ALA A 156 -5.52 26.29 -42.16
N LYS A 157 -5.77 24.98 -42.20
CA LYS A 157 -6.09 24.26 -43.43
C LYS A 157 -7.45 24.68 -43.99
N ILE A 158 -8.48 24.75 -43.14
CA ILE A 158 -9.82 25.23 -43.52
C ILE A 158 -9.75 26.66 -44.06
N ALA A 159 -9.01 27.55 -43.40
CA ALA A 159 -8.84 28.93 -43.84
C ALA A 159 -8.16 29.02 -45.22
N LYS A 160 -7.10 28.24 -45.46
CA LYS A 160 -6.43 28.16 -46.77
C LYS A 160 -7.37 27.65 -47.86
N ASP A 161 -8.11 26.58 -47.59
CA ASP A 161 -9.06 26.01 -48.56
C ASP A 161 -10.20 27.00 -48.88
N ALA A 162 -10.70 27.72 -47.87
CA ALA A 162 -11.72 28.75 -48.05
C ALA A 162 -11.20 29.93 -48.88
N GLU A 163 -9.96 30.38 -48.64
CA GLU A 163 -9.33 31.45 -49.41
C GLU A 163 -9.12 31.03 -50.87
N GLN A 164 -8.62 29.81 -51.11
CA GLN A 164 -8.49 29.28 -52.48
C GLN A 164 -9.84 29.20 -53.19
N LEU A 165 -10.90 28.79 -52.49
CA LEU A 165 -12.25 28.75 -53.05
C LEU A 165 -12.75 30.16 -53.40
N ARG A 166 -12.50 31.16 -52.55
CA ARG A 166 -12.81 32.57 -52.83
C ARG A 166 -12.09 33.06 -54.07
N GLN A 167 -10.78 32.84 -54.16
CA GLN A 167 -9.99 33.25 -55.33
C GLN A 167 -10.46 32.56 -56.62
N ARG A 168 -10.85 31.27 -56.56
CA ARG A 168 -11.42 30.56 -57.71
C ARG A 168 -12.76 31.15 -58.13
N LYS A 169 -13.64 31.49 -57.18
CA LYS A 169 -14.94 32.12 -57.45
C LYS A 169 -14.77 33.52 -58.05
N GLU A 170 -13.86 34.32 -57.52
CA GLU A 170 -13.56 35.65 -58.03
C GLU A 170 -13.02 35.60 -59.45
N LYS A 171 -12.00 34.77 -59.71
CA LYS A 171 -11.46 34.55 -61.06
C LYS A 171 -12.52 34.00 -62.02
N ALA A 172 -13.43 33.14 -61.55
CA ALA A 172 -14.53 32.64 -62.37
C ALA A 172 -15.54 33.75 -62.71
N ALA A 173 -15.88 34.61 -61.75
CA ALA A 173 -16.76 35.76 -61.94
C ALA A 173 -16.14 36.79 -62.90
N GLU A 174 -14.85 37.09 -62.76
CA GLU A 174 -14.12 37.98 -63.67
C GLU A 174 -14.12 37.44 -65.10
N ARG A 175 -13.84 36.14 -65.27
CA ARG A 175 -13.92 35.47 -66.59
C ARG A 175 -15.33 35.50 -67.17
N ALA A 176 -16.36 35.32 -66.35
CA ALA A 176 -17.75 35.39 -66.78
C ALA A 176 -18.12 36.80 -67.26
N LEU A 177 -17.71 37.84 -66.51
CA LEU A 177 -17.93 39.24 -66.88
C LEU A 177 -17.20 39.59 -68.18
N LYS A 178 -15.94 39.18 -68.33
CA LYS A 178 -15.17 39.38 -69.58
C LYS A 178 -15.83 38.67 -70.77
N LYS A 179 -16.37 37.46 -70.58
CA LYS A 179 -17.14 36.77 -71.62
C LYS A 179 -18.41 37.53 -72.00
N GLN A 180 -19.16 38.05 -71.03
CA GLN A 180 -20.34 38.88 -71.32
C GLN A 180 -19.98 40.14 -72.11
N GLN A 181 -18.90 40.83 -71.75
CA GLN A 181 -18.43 42.01 -72.51
C GLN A 181 -18.04 41.66 -73.95
N GLN A 182 -17.36 40.53 -74.16
CA GLN A 182 -17.02 40.06 -75.51
C GLN A 182 -18.27 39.71 -76.33
N GLN A 183 -19.27 39.07 -75.72
CA GLN A 183 -20.55 38.76 -76.36
C GLN A 183 -21.34 40.03 -76.70
N ALA A 184 -21.38 41.02 -75.81
CA ALA A 184 -22.02 42.30 -76.08
C ALA A 184 -21.31 43.06 -77.22
N ALA A 185 -19.98 43.08 -77.23
CA ALA A 185 -19.20 43.74 -78.29
C ALA A 185 -19.35 43.05 -79.66
N THR A 186 -19.46 41.72 -79.70
CA THR A 186 -19.72 40.97 -80.95
C THR A 186 -21.16 41.13 -81.44
N ALA A 187 -22.14 41.20 -80.52
CA ALA A 187 -23.52 41.54 -80.84
C ALA A 187 -23.66 42.98 -81.38
N GLN A 188 -22.89 43.93 -80.84
CA GLN A 188 -22.85 45.31 -81.34
C GLN A 188 -22.27 45.37 -82.76
N LYS A 189 -21.09 44.75 -82.99
CA LYS A 189 -20.45 44.71 -84.31
C LYS A 189 -21.32 44.07 -85.38
N SER A 190 -22.06 43.01 -85.06
CA SER A 190 -23.00 42.37 -85.99
C SER A 190 -24.20 43.27 -86.31
N ARG A 191 -24.77 43.98 -85.32
CA ARG A 191 -25.78 45.03 -85.55
C ARG A 191 -25.27 46.16 -86.44
N ASP A 192 -24.07 46.68 -86.19
CA ASP A 192 -23.49 47.77 -86.97
C ASP A 192 -23.15 47.35 -88.41
N THR A 193 -22.79 46.08 -88.63
CA THR A 193 -22.57 45.52 -89.98
C THR A 193 -23.90 45.39 -90.75
N ALA A 194 -24.98 44.97 -90.06
CA ALA A 194 -26.30 44.84 -90.67
C ALA A 194 -26.91 46.21 -91.08
N ASN A 195 -26.69 47.26 -90.29
CA ASN A 195 -27.15 48.61 -90.60
C ASN A 195 -26.38 49.32 -91.73
N LYS A 196 -25.23 48.79 -92.16
CA LYS A 196 -24.43 49.36 -93.28
C LYS A 196 -24.81 48.82 -94.66
N LEU A 197 -25.66 47.79 -94.71
CA LEU A 197 -26.04 47.08 -95.94
C LEU A 197 -27.53 47.29 -96.32
N GLY A 198 -28.26 48.13 -95.59
CA GLY A 198 -29.59 48.62 -95.95
C GLY A 198 -29.55 50.11 -96.24
#